data_AF-A0A661R5C2-F1
#
_entry.id   AF-A0A661R5C2-F1
#
_cell.length_a   1.000
_cell.length_b   1.000
_cell.length_c   1.000
_cell.angle_alpha   90.00
_cell.angle_beta   90.00
_cell.angle_gamma   90.00
#
_symmetry.space_group_name_H-M   'P 1'
#
loop_
_entity.id
_entity.type
_entity.pdbx_description
1 polymer ?
#
loop_
_entity_poly.entity_id
_entity_poly.type
_entity_poly.pdbx_seq_one_letter_code
_entity_poly.pdbx_strand_id
1 'polypeptide(L)'
;MEISAPTGAEISSLPNATTLEVGDKTYYVSDNTFYEQIKREGKDLYVVVDPPLGAEVKSIPKDAVEIKVDGAAYYQYDIVFYRKISDPKRTTYVIVASPFNEAGGI
;
A
#
# COMPACT_ATOMS: atom_id res chain seq x y z
N MET A 1 3.33 23.67 7.01
CA MET A 1 4.52 22.90 6.59
C MET A 1 4.01 21.54 6.19
N GLU A 2 3.80 21.33 4.89
CA GLU A 2 3.25 20.09 4.33
C GLU A 2 4.43 19.31 3.76
N ILE A 3 4.94 18.36 4.55
CA ILE A 3 6.04 17.48 4.16
C ILE A 3 5.44 16.26 3.45
N SER A 4 5.01 16.46 2.21
CA SER A 4 4.84 15.35 1.27
C SER A 4 6.25 14.86 0.94
N ALA A 5 6.67 13.77 1.58
CA ALA A 5 7.93 13.12 1.29
C ALA A 5 7.94 12.75 -0.20
N PRO A 6 8.87 13.25 -1.03
CA PRO A 6 8.97 12.84 -2.43
C PRO A 6 9.26 11.34 -2.49
N THR A 7 8.72 10.65 -3.50
CA THR A 7 9.06 9.25 -3.79
C THR A 7 10.59 9.09 -3.78
N GLY A 8 11.12 8.22 -2.91
CA GLY A 8 12.55 8.08 -2.65
C GLY A 8 13.09 8.77 -1.38
N ALA A 9 12.21 9.35 -0.54
CA ALA A 9 12.61 9.83 0.77
C ALA A 9 13.04 8.67 1.69
N GLU A 10 14.25 8.77 2.22
CA GLU A 10 14.80 7.85 3.22
C GLU A 10 14.43 8.34 4.62
N ILE A 11 13.54 7.61 5.27
CA ILE A 11 13.16 7.85 6.65
C ILE A 11 13.96 6.92 7.55
N SER A 12 14.59 7.46 8.60
CA SER A 12 15.37 6.66 9.55
C SER A 12 14.52 5.94 10.60
N SER A 13 13.28 6.41 10.82
CA SER A 13 12.35 5.79 11.76
C SER A 13 10.92 6.18 11.44
N LEU A 14 10.04 5.21 11.32
CA LEU A 14 8.63 5.43 10.98
C LEU A 14 7.78 5.45 12.27
N PRO A 15 7.21 6.60 12.66
CA PRO A 15 6.29 6.64 13.79
C PRO A 15 5.01 5.88 13.44
N ASN A 16 4.52 5.05 14.35
CA ASN A 16 3.30 4.23 14.15
C ASN A 16 3.33 3.32 12.91
N ALA A 17 4.51 2.88 12.47
CA ALA A 17 4.58 1.90 11.37
C ALA A 17 4.02 0.54 11.78
N THR A 18 3.26 -0.04 10.86
CA THR A 18 2.80 -1.43 10.94
C THR A 18 3.59 -2.28 9.95
N THR A 19 4.12 -3.41 10.40
CA THR A 19 4.75 -4.40 9.53
C THR A 19 3.69 -5.15 8.74
N LEU A 20 3.91 -5.25 7.44
CA LEU A 20 3.03 -5.93 6.50
C LEU A 20 3.84 -6.97 5.72
N GLU A 21 3.56 -8.24 5.97
CA GLU A 21 4.20 -9.35 5.26
C GLU A 21 3.41 -9.64 3.99
N VAL A 22 4.09 -9.61 2.85
CA VAL A 22 3.52 -9.83 1.52
C VAL A 22 4.37 -10.90 0.84
N GLY A 23 3.87 -12.14 0.86
CA GLY A 23 4.68 -13.30 0.44
C GLY A 23 5.91 -13.45 1.33
N ASP A 24 7.09 -13.50 0.72
CA ASP A 24 8.40 -13.59 1.42
C ASP A 24 9.04 -12.23 1.74
N LYS A 25 8.33 -11.12 1.48
CA LYS A 25 8.85 -9.77 1.73
C LYS A 25 8.11 -9.08 2.87
N THR A 26 8.85 -8.33 3.67
CA THR A 26 8.29 -7.49 4.74
C THR A 26 8.33 -6.04 4.31
N TYR A 27 7.16 -5.42 4.33
CA TYR A 27 6.94 -4.00 4.08
C TYR A 27 6.52 -3.31 5.37
N TYR A 28 6.68 -2.00 5.41
CA TYR A 28 6.31 -1.17 6.54
C TYR A 28 5.30 -0.14 6.06
N VAL A 29 4.19 0.01 6.79
CA VAL A 29 3.13 0.95 6.43
C VAL A 29 3.03 2.01 7.51
N SER A 30 3.21 3.27 7.15
CA SER A 30 3.10 4.41 8.05
C SER A 30 2.38 5.54 7.34
N ASP A 31 1.38 6.15 7.99
CA ASP A 31 0.56 7.23 7.41
C ASP A 31 0.07 6.91 5.97
N ASN A 32 -0.46 5.69 5.78
CA ASN A 32 -0.93 5.19 4.49
C ASN A 32 0.11 5.09 3.36
N THR A 33 1.39 5.27 3.69
CA THR A 33 2.51 5.14 2.77
C THR A 33 3.24 3.83 3.02
N PHE A 34 3.69 3.17 1.95
CA PHE A 34 4.42 1.91 2.02
C PHE A 34 5.92 2.18 1.95
N TYR A 35 6.65 1.47 2.79
CA TYR A 35 8.09 1.59 2.91
C TYR A 35 8.75 0.22 2.87
N GLU A 36 9.89 0.14 2.23
CA GLU A 36 10.78 -1.01 2.27
C GLU A 36 11.96 -0.69 3.17
N GLN A 37 12.30 -1.60 4.08
CA GLN A 37 13.51 -1.47 4.88
C GLN A 37 14.72 -1.81 4.01
N ILE A 38 15.64 -0.87 3.88
CA ILE A 38 16.90 -1.04 3.18
C ILE A 38 18.06 -0.82 4.15
N LYS A 39 19.19 -1.48 3.87
CA LYS A 39 20.44 -1.25 4.60
C LYS A 39 21.38 -0.42 3.76
N ARG A 40 21.66 0.81 4.18
CA ARG A 40 22.59 1.73 3.50
C ARG A 40 23.71 2.10 4.46
N GLU A 41 24.95 1.91 4.03
CA GLU A 41 26.14 2.23 4.85
C GLU A 41 26.08 1.63 6.28
N GLY A 42 25.51 0.43 6.42
CA GLY A 42 25.37 -0.25 7.71
C GLY A 42 24.24 0.27 8.61
N LYS A 43 23.41 1.20 8.12
CA LYS A 43 22.21 1.73 8.82
C LYS A 43 20.94 1.20 8.18
N ASP A 44 19.96 0.89 9.02
CA ASP A 44 18.60 0.55 8.60
C ASP A 44 17.84 1.84 8.29
N LEU A 45 17.39 1.95 7.04
CA LEU A 45 16.61 3.08 6.52
C LEU A 45 15.34 2.54 5.87
N TYR A 46 14.32 3.38 5.76
CA TYR A 46 13.05 3.04 5.16
C TYR A 46 12.83 3.94 3.95
N VAL A 47 12.70 3.34 2.77
CA VAL A 47 12.43 4.08 1.54
C VAL A 47 10.97 3.95 1.18
N VAL A 48 10.34 5.06 0.79
CA VAL A 48 8.99 5.03 0.22
C VAL A 48 9.02 4.21 -1.06
N VAL A 49 8.17 3.19 -1.13
CA VAL A 49 8.01 2.33 -2.30
C VAL A 49 6.56 2.33 -2.74
N ASP A 50 6.34 1.94 -3.99
CA ASP A 50 5.01 1.64 -4.48
C ASP A 50 4.33 0.57 -3.62
N PRO A 51 3.01 0.66 -3.47
CA PRO A 51 2.24 -0.31 -2.69
C PRO A 51 2.44 -1.73 -3.25
N PRO A 52 2.89 -2.68 -2.43
CA PRO A 52 3.11 -4.05 -2.88
C PRO A 52 1.77 -4.69 -3.25
N LEU A 53 1.66 -5.16 -4.50
CA LEU A 53 0.49 -5.88 -4.96
C LEU A 53 0.34 -7.18 -4.16
N GLY A 54 -0.87 -7.48 -3.71
CA GLY A 54 -1.18 -8.64 -2.88
C GLY A 54 -1.11 -8.39 -1.37
N ALA A 55 -0.80 -7.17 -0.93
CA ALA A 55 -0.70 -6.87 0.49
C ALA A 55 -2.07 -6.75 1.17
N GLU A 56 -2.27 -7.45 2.28
CA GLU A 56 -3.55 -7.46 3.00
C GLU A 56 -3.55 -6.50 4.19
N VAL A 57 -4.37 -5.45 4.10
CA VAL A 57 -4.58 -4.49 5.18
C VAL A 57 -5.93 -4.70 5.86
N LYS A 58 -6.01 -4.43 7.17
CA LYS A 58 -7.28 -4.56 7.93
C LYS A 58 -8.24 -3.41 7.64
N SER A 59 -7.70 -2.24 7.32
CA SER A 59 -8.44 -1.03 7.04
C SER A 59 -7.74 -0.24 5.95
N ILE A 60 -8.53 0.46 5.17
CA ILE A 60 -8.10 1.41 4.14
C ILE A 60 -8.32 2.84 4.65
N PRO A 61 -7.64 3.84 4.07
CA PRO A 61 -7.86 5.24 4.45
C PRO A 61 -9.32 5.64 4.19
N LYS A 62 -9.88 6.48 5.07
CA LYS A 62 -11.27 6.96 4.96
C LYS A 62 -11.51 7.85 3.73
N ASP A 63 -10.44 8.46 3.23
CA ASP A 63 -10.44 9.28 2.02
C ASP A 63 -10.33 8.42 0.75
N ALA A 64 -10.30 7.09 0.87
CA ALA A 64 -10.37 6.19 -0.27
C ALA A 64 -11.74 6.30 -0.96
N VAL A 65 -11.71 6.37 -2.29
CA VAL A 65 -12.89 6.47 -3.15
C VAL A 65 -13.31 5.07 -3.59
N GLU A 66 -14.55 4.69 -3.32
CA GLU A 66 -15.12 3.46 -3.87
C GLU A 66 -15.40 3.65 -5.37
N ILE A 67 -14.83 2.76 -6.19
CA ILE A 67 -15.02 2.68 -7.63
C ILE A 67 -15.60 1.30 -7.97
N LYS A 68 -16.49 1.25 -8.97
CA LYS A 68 -17.05 -0.02 -9.46
C LYS A 68 -16.53 -0.26 -10.86
N VAL A 69 -15.78 -1.35 -11.02
CA VAL A 69 -15.18 -1.76 -12.29
C VAL A 69 -15.62 -3.18 -12.59
N ASP A 70 -16.23 -3.38 -13.76
CA ASP A 70 -16.77 -4.68 -14.19
C ASP A 70 -17.75 -5.33 -13.18
N GLY A 71 -18.52 -4.51 -12.45
CA GLY A 71 -19.43 -4.98 -11.40
C GLY A 71 -18.75 -5.37 -10.08
N ALA A 72 -17.42 -5.32 -9.99
CA ALA A 72 -16.67 -5.47 -8.75
C ALA A 72 -16.37 -4.11 -8.10
N ALA A 73 -16.47 -4.06 -6.76
CA ALA A 73 -16.16 -2.86 -5.98
C ALA A 73 -14.66 -2.85 -5.59
N TYR A 74 -13.99 -1.76 -5.93
CA TYR A 74 -12.61 -1.45 -5.54
C TYR A 74 -12.58 -0.11 -4.80
N TYR A 75 -11.53 0.12 -4.04
CA TYR A 75 -11.31 1.37 -3.32
C TYR A 75 -9.98 1.95 -3.78
N GLN A 76 -9.98 3.18 -4.27
CA GLN A 76 -8.78 3.87 -4.71
C GLN A 76 -8.38 4.93 -3.68
N TYR A 77 -7.10 4.94 -3.30
CA TYR A 77 -6.51 6.03 -2.54
C TYR A 77 -5.20 6.43 -3.19
N ASP A 78 -5.13 7.66 -3.67
CA ASP A 78 -3.98 8.15 -4.45
C ASP A 78 -3.70 7.22 -5.65
N ILE A 79 -2.51 6.60 -5.73
CA ILE A 79 -2.15 5.59 -6.74
C ILE A 79 -2.49 4.14 -6.35
N VAL A 80 -2.96 3.90 -5.13
CA VAL A 80 -3.16 2.55 -4.58
C VAL A 80 -4.60 2.08 -4.78
N PHE A 81 -4.77 0.84 -5.23
CA PHE A 81 -6.08 0.21 -5.36
C PHE A 81 -6.23 -0.94 -4.36
N TYR A 82 -7.37 -0.97 -3.67
CA TYR A 82 -7.71 -1.98 -2.69
C TYR A 82 -8.96 -2.74 -3.10
N ARG A 83 -8.97 -4.04 -2.90
CA ARG A 83 -10.14 -4.90 -3.08
C ARG A 83 -10.58 -5.46 -1.73
N LYS A 84 -11.85 -5.28 -1.41
CA LYS A 84 -12.43 -5.82 -0.18
C LYS A 84 -12.51 -7.34 -0.27
N ILE A 85 -11.85 -8.02 0.65
CA ILE A 85 -11.97 -9.46 0.86
C ILE A 85 -12.87 -9.68 2.07
N SER A 86 -13.99 -10.33 1.82
CA SER A 86 -14.96 -10.67 2.87
C SER A 86 -14.78 -12.13 3.24
N ASP A 87 -13.96 -12.39 4.26
CA ASP A 87 -13.83 -13.70 4.86
C ASP A 87 -14.92 -13.94 5.91
N PRO A 88 -15.32 -15.19 6.18
CA PRO A 88 -16.33 -15.51 7.19
C PRO A 88 -15.93 -15.11 8.62
N LYS A 89 -14.65 -14.77 8.86
CA LYS A 89 -14.12 -14.40 10.17
C LYS A 89 -13.63 -12.95 10.26
N ARG A 90 -13.39 -12.27 9.14
CA ARG A 90 -12.82 -10.91 9.09
C ARG A 90 -13.04 -10.26 7.72
N THR A 91 -13.07 -8.94 7.68
CA THR A 91 -12.99 -8.18 6.43
C THR A 91 -11.59 -7.60 6.33
N THR A 92 -10.86 -7.95 5.28
CA THR A 92 -9.56 -7.37 4.94
C THR A 92 -9.66 -6.71 3.57
N TYR A 93 -8.64 -5.94 3.21
CA TYR A 93 -8.51 -5.30 1.93
C TYR A 93 -7.17 -5.68 1.35
N VAL A 94 -7.17 -6.24 0.16
CA VAL A 94 -5.93 -6.62 -0.53
C VAL A 94 -5.58 -5.54 -1.55
N ILE A 95 -4.32 -5.12 -1.58
CA ILE A 95 -3.82 -4.21 -2.61
C ILE A 95 -3.79 -4.95 -3.94
N VAL A 96 -4.37 -4.34 -4.96
CA VAL A 96 -4.45 -4.90 -6.31
C VAL A 96 -3.89 -3.92 -7.32
N ALA A 97 -3.53 -4.44 -8.49
CA ALA A 97 -3.21 -3.60 -9.63
C ALA A 97 -4.44 -2.74 -9.99
N SER A 98 -4.19 -1.63 -10.71
CA SER A 98 -5.27 -0.78 -11.19
C SER A 98 -6.32 -1.60 -11.94
N PRO A 99 -7.59 -1.63 -11.47
CA PRO A 99 -8.65 -2.37 -12.14
C PRO A 99 -9.00 -1.75 -13.50
N PHE A 100 -8.55 -0.52 -13.76
CA PHE A 100 -8.70 0.15 -15.06
C PHE A 100 -7.64 -0.28 -16.08
N ASN A 101 -6.65 -1.09 -15.70
CA ASN A 101 -5.54 -1.48 -16.58
C ASN A 101 -5.90 -2.63 -17.54
N GLU A 102 -7.19 -2.82 -17.84
CA GLU A 102 -7.70 -3.74 -18.87
C GLU A 102 -7.62 -3.18 -20.31
N ALA A 103 -6.76 -2.19 -20.55
CA ALA A 103 -6.35 -1.81 -21.91
C ALA A 103 -4.84 -2.04 -22.05
N GLY A 104 -4.49 -3.11 -22.77
CA GLY A 104 -3.12 -3.56 -22.97
C GLY A 104 -2.17 -2.56 -23.61
N GLY A 105 -0.88 -2.86 -23.46
CA GLY A 105 0.25 -2.23 -24.16
C GLY A 105 1.48 -2.28 -23.24
N ILE A 106 2.57 -2.97 -23.55
CA ILE A 106 3.13 -3.46 -24.83
C ILE A 106 3.99 -4.71 -24.59
#